data_AF-A0A1Q9N2E7-F1
#
_entry.id   AF-A0A1Q9N2E7-F1
#
_cell.length_a   1.000
_cell.length_b   1.000
_cell.length_c   1.000
_cell.angle_alpha   90.00
_cell.angle_beta   90.00
_cell.angle_gamma   90.00
#
_symmetry.space_group_name_H-M   'P 1'
#
loop_
_entity.id
_entity.type
_entity.pdbx_description
1 polymer ?
#
loop_
_entity_poly.entity_id
_entity_poly.type
_entity_poly.pdbx_seq_one_letter_code
_entity_poly.pdbx_strand_id
1 'polypeptide(L)'
;MPITPNNLIYHEVIGLPVWVYPSKGLKNIGNSVVGGVVIDETRQTLVVETGDKQKKRIIKNTHTFRFTLNQDGKPVVVEVEGNLLWGTSEKRLKKMRKIK
;
A
#
# COMPACT_ATOMS: atom_id res chain seq x y z
N MET A 1 -6.61 -16.73 -5.19
CA MET A 1 -7.39 -15.73 -5.94
C MET A 1 -6.41 -14.67 -6.42
N PRO A 2 -6.45 -14.26 -7.69
CA PRO A 2 -5.60 -13.20 -8.19
C PRO A 2 -5.89 -11.88 -7.45
N ILE A 3 -4.89 -11.02 -7.39
CA ILE A 3 -5.03 -9.66 -6.89
C ILE A 3 -5.86 -8.85 -7.90
N THR A 4 -6.84 -8.11 -7.40
CA THR A 4 -7.73 -7.22 -8.17
C THR A 4 -7.92 -5.92 -7.38
N PRO A 5 -8.34 -4.83 -8.03
CA PRO A 5 -8.60 -3.57 -7.34
C PRO A 5 -9.52 -3.73 -6.12
N ASN A 6 -10.55 -4.58 -6.23
CA ASN A 6 -11.55 -4.77 -5.18
C ASN A 6 -11.04 -5.61 -3.99
N ASN A 7 -10.01 -6.44 -4.18
CA ASN A 7 -9.51 -7.32 -3.12
C ASN A 7 -8.09 -6.95 -2.63
N LEU A 8 -7.44 -5.95 -3.24
CA LEU A 8 -6.09 -5.49 -2.92
C LEU A 8 -5.85 -5.30 -1.41
N ILE A 9 -6.82 -4.71 -0.70
CA ILE A 9 -6.75 -4.46 0.75
C ILE A 9 -6.62 -5.72 1.60
N TYR A 10 -6.82 -6.91 1.03
CA TYR A 10 -6.70 -8.21 1.69
C TYR A 10 -5.44 -8.99 1.30
N HIS A 11 -4.71 -8.54 0.28
CA HIS A 11 -3.53 -9.22 -0.24
C HIS A 11 -2.23 -8.60 0.25
N GLU A 12 -1.15 -9.36 0.09
CA GLU A 12 0.20 -8.84 0.22
C GLU A 12 0.44 -7.74 -0.82
N VAL A 13 1.08 -6.65 -0.39
CA VAL A 13 1.39 -5.49 -1.25
C VAL A 13 2.89 -5.35 -1.51
N ILE A 14 3.72 -6.26 -1.00
CA ILE A 14 5.16 -6.31 -1.27
C ILE A 14 5.39 -6.58 -2.77
N GLY A 15 6.36 -5.91 -3.35
CA GLY A 15 6.70 -5.97 -4.78
C GLY A 15 5.84 -5.07 -5.67
N LEU A 16 4.78 -4.44 -5.14
CA LEU A 16 3.95 -3.54 -5.94
C LEU A 16 4.62 -2.16 -6.08
N PRO A 17 4.65 -1.58 -7.30
CA PRO A 17 4.96 -0.18 -7.49
C PRO A 17 3.91 0.68 -6.78
N VAL A 18 4.36 1.73 -6.09
CA VAL A 18 3.50 2.57 -5.28
C VAL A 18 3.93 4.03 -5.31
N TRP A 19 2.93 4.92 -5.36
CA TRP A 19 3.06 6.33 -5.03
C TRP A 19 2.35 6.63 -3.72
N VAL A 20 3.02 7.33 -2.82
CA VAL A 20 2.54 7.59 -1.46
C VAL A 20 2.35 9.08 -1.26
N TYR A 21 1.15 9.44 -0.83
CA TYR A 21 0.72 10.82 -0.61
C TYR A 21 0.38 11.01 0.86
N PRO A 22 0.80 12.12 1.49
CA PRO A 22 0.35 12.44 2.84
C PRO A 22 -1.17 12.63 2.86
N SER A 23 -1.85 12.07 3.86
CA SER A 23 -3.29 12.25 4.00
C SER A 23 -3.61 13.71 4.39
N LYS A 24 -4.68 14.26 3.81
CA LYS A 24 -5.12 15.64 4.07
C LYS A 24 -5.41 15.82 5.57
N GLY A 25 -4.85 16.86 6.19
CA GLY A 25 -5.15 17.26 7.57
C GLY A 25 -4.07 16.93 8.62
N LEU A 26 -3.04 16.17 8.26
CA LEU A 26 -1.92 15.87 9.17
C LEU A 26 -0.84 16.96 9.08
N LYS A 27 -1.02 18.01 9.88
CA LYS A 27 0.05 18.99 10.15
C LYS A 27 1.20 18.23 10.83
N ASN A 28 2.42 18.30 10.30
CA ASN A 28 3.66 17.63 10.77
C ASN A 28 4.09 16.36 10.03
N ILE A 29 3.35 15.90 9.02
CA ILE A 29 3.82 14.84 8.13
C ILE A 29 4.43 15.52 6.92
N GLY A 30 5.68 15.18 6.60
CA GLY A 30 6.37 15.78 5.47
C GLY A 30 5.48 15.78 4.22
N ASN A 31 5.36 16.92 3.55
CA ASN A 31 4.47 17.10 2.40
C ASN A 31 5.00 16.40 1.12
N SER A 32 6.05 15.60 1.25
CA SER A 32 6.75 15.00 0.13
C SER A 32 6.08 13.70 -0.31
N VAL A 33 5.71 13.66 -1.58
CA VAL A 33 5.25 12.44 -2.24
C VAL A 33 6.43 11.48 -2.39
N VAL A 34 6.22 10.19 -2.11
CA VAL A 34 7.23 9.14 -2.25
C VAL A 34 6.81 8.15 -3.32
N GLY A 35 7.65 7.94 -4.34
CA GLY A 35 7.44 6.92 -5.37
C GLY A 35 8.49 5.82 -5.29
N GLY A 36 8.08 4.56 -5.49
CA GLY A 36 8.99 3.43 -5.44
C GLY A 36 8.28 2.07 -5.49
N VAL A 37 8.90 1.06 -4.90
CA VAL A 37 8.36 -0.30 -4.77
C VAL A 37 8.28 -0.67 -3.30
N VAL A 38 7.20 -1.33 -2.89
CA VAL A 38 7.08 -1.85 -1.51
C VAL A 38 8.04 -3.03 -1.34
N ILE A 39 8.92 -2.97 -0.34
CA ILE A 39 9.88 -4.04 -0.04
C ILE A 39 9.62 -4.75 1.28
N ASP A 40 8.82 -4.15 2.17
CA ASP A 40 8.44 -4.74 3.46
C ASP A 40 7.09 -4.19 3.92
N GLU A 41 6.35 -5.02 4.66
CA GLU A 41 5.05 -4.70 5.24
C GLU A 41 4.99 -5.17 6.69
N THR A 42 4.75 -4.23 7.61
CA THR A 42 4.41 -4.56 9.00
C THR A 42 2.93 -4.28 9.27
N ARG A 43 2.49 -4.50 10.51
CA ARG A 43 1.12 -4.19 10.95
C ARG A 43 0.71 -2.74 10.64
N GLN A 44 1.60 -1.78 10.82
CA GLN A 44 1.28 -0.34 10.79
C GLN A 44 2.08 0.43 9.74
N THR A 45 3.13 -0.15 9.19
CA THR A 45 4.03 0.54 8.26
C THR A 45 4.24 -0.24 6.99
N LEU A 46 4.57 0.47 5.91
CA LEU A 46 5.18 -0.08 4.71
C LEU A 46 6.61 0.48 4.60
N VAL A 47 7.52 -0.29 4.03
CA VAL A 47 8.83 0.21 3.60
C VAL A 47 8.83 0.27 2.08
N VAL A 48 9.09 1.46 1.55
CA VAL A 48 9.18 1.73 0.12
C VAL A 48 10.63 1.97 -0.24
N GLU A 49 11.16 1.21 -1.19
CA GLU A 49 12.43 1.48 -1.83
C GLU A 49 12.20 2.44 -3.01
N THR A 50 12.81 3.62 -2.93
CA THR A 50 12.69 4.67 -3.95
C THR A 50 13.65 4.43 -5.12
N GLY A 51 13.47 5.16 -6.21
CA GLY A 51 14.31 5.01 -7.41
C GLY A 51 15.82 5.26 -7.18
N ASP A 52 16.17 6.05 -6.15
CA ASP A 52 17.53 6.28 -5.67
C ASP A 52 18.00 5.28 -4.61
N LYS A 53 17.31 4.13 -4.48
CA LYS A 53 17.60 3.02 -3.55
C LYS A 53 17.51 3.39 -2.07
N GLN A 54 16.90 4.52 -1.73
CA GLN A 54 16.62 4.83 -0.33
C GLN A 54 15.41 4.04 0.18
N LYS A 55 15.50 3.59 1.43
CA LYS A 55 14.39 2.89 2.10
C LYS A 55 13.63 3.86 2.98
N LYS A 56 12.37 4.12 2.63
CA LYS A 56 11.49 5.01 3.39
C LYS A 56 10.44 4.20 4.12
N ARG A 57 10.42 4.30 5.45
CA ARG A 57 9.38 3.70 6.29
C ARG A 57 8.21 4.67 6.41
N ILE A 58 7.04 4.21 6.03
CA ILE A 58 5.83 5.01 5.89
C ILE A 58 4.75 4.42 6.81
N ILE A 59 4.14 5.25 7.63
CA ILE A 59 3.03 4.85 8.49
C ILE A 59 1.75 4.82 7.64
N LYS A 60 1.02 3.71 7.71
CA LYS A 60 -0.15 3.44 6.85
C LYS A 60 -1.29 4.43 7.11
N ASN A 61 -1.72 4.60 8.37
CA ASN A 61 -2.89 5.43 8.70
C ASN A 61 -2.72 6.93 8.44
N THR A 62 -1.53 7.37 8.05
CA THR A 62 -1.24 8.77 7.77
C THR A 62 -1.06 9.10 6.29
N HIS A 63 -1.15 8.09 5.42
CA HIS A 63 -0.90 8.24 4.00
C HIS A 63 -1.97 7.53 3.16
N THR A 64 -2.14 8.05 1.94
CA THR A 64 -2.88 7.40 0.86
C THR A 64 -1.88 6.79 -0.11
N PHE A 65 -2.12 5.55 -0.51
CA PHE A 65 -1.23 4.75 -1.35
C PHE A 65 -1.88 4.50 -2.70
N ARG A 66 -1.19 4.83 -3.79
CA ARG A 66 -1.60 4.50 -5.16
C ARG A 66 -0.73 3.35 -5.67
N PHE A 67 -1.26 2.14 -5.62
CA PHE A 67 -0.57 0.95 -6.12
C PHE A 67 -0.83 0.78 -7.61
N THR A 68 0.18 0.33 -8.34
CA THR A 68 0.02 -0.10 -9.73
C THR A 68 -0.05 -1.62 -9.77
N LEU A 69 -1.19 -2.15 -10.20
CA LEU A 69 -1.39 -3.56 -10.44
C LEU A 69 -1.22 -3.85 -11.94
N ASN A 70 -0.73 -5.04 -12.28
CA ASN A 70 -0.77 -5.55 -13.64
C ASN A 70 -2.00 -6.45 -13.77
N GLN A 71 -3.01 -6.01 -14.52
CA GLN A 71 -4.20 -6.81 -14.85
C GLN A 71 -4.21 -7.08 -16.35
N ASP A 72 -4.03 -8.35 -16.72
CA ASP A 72 -4.03 -8.81 -18.11
C ASP A 72 -3.07 -8.03 -19.03
N GLY A 73 -1.87 -7.73 -18.51
CA GLY A 73 -0.84 -6.97 -19.22
C GLY A 73 -1.03 -5.45 -19.19
N LYS A 74 -2.08 -4.95 -18.54
CA LYS A 74 -2.37 -3.51 -18.44
C LYS A 74 -2.13 -2.99 -17.02
N PRO A 75 -1.45 -1.84 -16.86
CA PRO A 75 -1.31 -1.20 -15.57
C PRO A 75 -2.64 -0.60 -15.12
N VAL A 76 -3.07 -0.94 -13.91
CA VAL A 76 -4.26 -0.39 -13.24
C VAL A 76 -3.83 0.25 -11.94
N VAL A 77 -4.14 1.53 -11.77
CA VAL A 77 -3.82 2.27 -10.55
C VAL A 77 -4.98 2.16 -9.57
N VAL A 78 -4.68 1.76 -8.34
CA VAL A 78 -5.65 1.59 -7.25
C VAL A 78 -5.24 2.48 -6.10
N GLU A 79 -6.11 3.43 -5.74
CA GLU A 79 -5.93 4.31 -4.58
C GLU A 79 -6.50 3.65 -3.33
N VAL A 80 -5.71 3.59 -2.27
CA VAL A 80 -6.04 2.94 -1.00
C VAL A 80 -5.67 3.86 0.14
N GLU A 81 -6.66 4.20 0.98
CA GLU A 81 -6.39 4.82 2.28
C GLU A 81 -5.62 3.82 3.15
N GLY A 82 -4.48 4.22 3.72
CA GLY A 82 -3.67 3.26 4.46
C GLY A 82 -4.31 2.73 5.74
N ASN A 83 -5.37 3.36 6.26
CA ASN A 83 -6.23 2.79 7.30
C ASN A 83 -6.80 1.42 6.90
N LEU A 84 -7.13 1.21 5.62
CA LEU A 84 -7.64 -0.06 5.09
C LEU A 84 -6.57 -1.16 5.07
N LEU A 85 -5.29 -0.76 5.02
CA LEU A 85 -4.13 -1.66 5.07
C LEU A 85 -3.65 -1.94 6.50
N TRP A 86 -4.36 -1.46 7.52
CA TRP A 86 -3.98 -1.67 8.90
C TRP A 86 -4.12 -3.14 9.32
N GLY A 87 -3.04 -3.72 9.83
CA GLY A 87 -2.93 -5.15 10.08
C GLY A 87 -1.80 -5.78 9.27
N THR A 88 -1.38 -6.98 9.68
CA THR A 88 -0.45 -7.81 8.89
C THR A 88 -1.19 -8.41 7.70
N SER A 89 -0.48 -8.68 6.60
CA SER A 89 -1.02 -9.29 5.37
C SER A 89 -1.84 -10.56 5.67
N GLU A 90 -1.31 -11.46 6.51
CA GLU A 90 -2.00 -12.68 6.95
C GLU A 90 -3.36 -12.41 7.61
N LYS A 91 -3.43 -11.40 8.50
CA LYS A 91 -4.67 -11.05 9.19
C LYS A 91 -5.69 -10.44 8.21
N ARG A 92 -5.22 -9.65 7.24
CA ARG A 92 -6.08 -9.07 6.19
C ARG A 92 -6.63 -10.18 5.28
N LEU A 93 -5.81 -11.14 4.87
CA LEU A 93 -6.24 -12.28 4.06
C LEU A 93 -7.29 -13.15 4.76
N LYS A 94 -7.17 -13.35 6.08
CA LYS A 94 -8.18 -14.07 6.88
C LYS A 94 -9.53 -13.36 6.91
N LYS A 95 -9.57 -12.01 6.90
CA LYS A 95 -10.83 -11.26 6.87
C LYS A 95 -11.61 -11.50 5.58
N MET A 96 -10.91 -11.54 4.44
CA MET A 96 -11.54 -11.83 3.14
C MET A 96 -12.31 -13.16 3.14
N ARG A 97 -11.76 -14.19 3.79
CA ARG A 97 -12.39 -15.53 3.87
C ARG A 97 -13.68 -15.57 4.72
N LYS A 98 -13.90 -14.57 5.58
CA LYS A 98 -15.11 -14.48 6.42
C LYS A 98 -16.28 -13.76 5.75
N ILE A 99 -16.05 -13.10 4.60
CA ILE A 99 -17.08 -12.37 3.84
C ILE A 99 -17.67 -13.30 2.76
N LYS A 100 -17.68 -14.61 3.00
CA LYS A 100 -18.15 -15.62 2.04
C LYS A 100 -19.38 -16.33 2.59
#